data_AF-A0A517Y2W5-F1
#
_entry.id   AF-A0A517Y2W5-F1
#
_cell.length_a   1.000
_cell.length_b   1.000
_cell.length_c   1.000
_cell.angle_alpha   90.00
_cell.angle_beta   90.00
_cell.angle_gamma   90.00
#
_symmetry.space_group_name_H-M   'P 1'
#
loop_
_entity.id
_entity.type
_entity.pdbx_description
1 polymer ?
#
loop_
_entity_poly.entity_id
_entity_poly.type
_entity_poly.pdbx_seq_one_letter_code
_entity_poly.pdbx_strand_id
1 'polypeptide(L)'
;MTAIAKTLVFLTLVAGVGAVVFATAVYTQRPGWFGDDVPEGAVPRGHVVMNFKTLARETDTQGKVAGAASALWGQRLKALQDAEDLRKSRKAEYVKLLAAARTAPNGFAELAEDPATGLLNVTTPGKAVIGPDGKNLAGADTLEAQIAKSIDRMTTDLTPKIVKHLVDVKRLQGEISDVQAKLTRQRTIREDLQNEAAYLGAARVNVAEQQGTAERRLKQLDLRLKTFGPQN
;
A
#
# COMPACT_ATOMS: atom_id res chain seq x y z
N MET A 1 9.31 -92.58 -49.67
CA MET A 1 8.57 -91.33 -49.94
C MET A 1 7.13 -91.70 -50.31
N THR A 2 6.15 -91.34 -49.47
CA THR A 2 4.74 -91.69 -49.69
C THR A 2 4.15 -90.93 -50.88
N ALA A 3 3.10 -91.45 -51.51
CA ALA A 3 2.45 -90.81 -52.66
C ALA A 3 2.04 -89.36 -52.35
N ILE A 4 1.56 -89.10 -51.13
CA ILE A 4 1.18 -87.79 -50.61
C ILE A 4 2.36 -86.80 -50.60
N ALA A 5 3.56 -87.25 -50.22
CA ALA A 5 4.75 -86.40 -50.22
C ALA A 5 5.18 -85.98 -51.63
N LYS A 6 5.03 -86.87 -52.62
CA LYS A 6 5.34 -86.55 -54.03
C LYS A 6 4.38 -85.52 -54.62
N THR A 7 3.08 -85.62 -54.32
CA THR A 7 2.09 -84.61 -54.75
C THR A 7 2.33 -83.25 -54.11
N LEU A 8 2.71 -83.21 -52.83
CA LEU A 8 3.03 -81.96 -52.14
C LEU A 8 4.26 -81.25 -52.72
N VAL A 9 5.31 -82.01 -53.06
CA VAL A 9 6.50 -81.48 -53.74
C VAL A 9 6.16 -80.97 -55.14
N PHE A 10 5.32 -81.68 -55.89
CA PHE A 10 4.89 -81.24 -57.22
C PHE A 10 4.07 -79.95 -57.17
N LEU A 11 3.11 -79.85 -56.24
CA LEU A 11 2.30 -78.64 -56.06
C LEU A 11 3.13 -77.41 -55.66
N THR A 12 4.11 -77.59 -54.77
CA THR A 12 5.02 -76.51 -54.38
C THR A 12 5.93 -76.08 -55.53
N LEU A 13 6.38 -77.03 -56.36
CA LEU A 13 7.18 -76.72 -57.55
C LEU A 13 6.36 -75.95 -58.59
N VAL A 14 5.12 -76.36 -58.86
CA VAL A 14 4.22 -75.65 -59.79
C VAL A 14 3.89 -74.25 -59.29
N ALA A 15 3.62 -74.09 -57.99
CA ALA A 15 3.42 -72.78 -57.38
C ALA A 15 4.67 -71.89 -57.47
N GLY A 16 5.85 -72.46 -57.24
CA GLY A 16 7.13 -71.75 -57.37
C GLY A 16 7.40 -71.29 -58.79
N VAL A 17 7.21 -72.16 -59.79
CA VAL A 17 7.38 -71.81 -61.21
C VAL A 17 6.34 -70.76 -61.64
N GLY A 18 5.08 -70.91 -61.20
CA GLY A 18 4.03 -69.93 -61.47
C GLY A 18 4.36 -68.54 -60.89
N ALA A 19 4.90 -68.48 -59.67
CA ALA A 19 5.31 -67.22 -59.04
C ALA A 19 6.49 -66.57 -59.78
N VAL A 20 7.47 -67.37 -60.25
CA VAL A 20 8.60 -66.86 -61.03
C VAL A 20 8.11 -66.29 -62.36
N VAL A 21 7.25 -67.01 -63.09
CA VAL A 21 6.69 -66.55 -64.37
C VAL A 21 5.84 -65.29 -64.19
N PHE A 22 5.07 -65.20 -63.11
CA PHE A 22 4.32 -63.98 -62.78
C PHE A 22 5.24 -62.81 -62.46
N ALA A 23 6.32 -63.03 -61.71
CA ALA A 23 7.31 -62.00 -61.40
C ALA A 23 8.05 -61.51 -62.67
N THR A 24 8.44 -62.40 -63.59
CA THR A 24 9.03 -61.99 -64.87
C THR A 24 8.01 -61.31 -65.78
N ALA A 25 6.76 -61.76 -65.83
CA ALA A 25 5.70 -61.08 -66.58
C ALA A 25 5.48 -59.65 -66.08
N VAL A 26 5.39 -59.44 -64.76
CA VAL A 26 5.27 -58.11 -64.15
C VAL A 26 6.50 -57.23 -64.40
N TYR A 27 7.70 -57.81 -64.41
CA TYR A 27 8.93 -57.07 -64.71
C TYR A 27 9.03 -56.65 -66.18
N THR A 28 8.65 -57.54 -67.11
CA THR A 28 8.71 -57.28 -68.57
C THR A 28 7.55 -56.42 -69.07
N GLN A 29 6.39 -56.44 -68.40
CA GLN A 29 5.25 -55.56 -68.64
C GLN A 29 5.21 -54.40 -67.65
N ARG A 30 6.37 -53.91 -67.21
CA ARG A 30 6.43 -52.75 -66.32
C ARG A 30 5.66 -51.58 -66.99
N PRO A 31 4.61 -51.04 -66.34
CA PRO A 31 3.98 -49.81 -66.82
C PRO A 31 5.05 -48.72 -66.97
N GLY A 32 4.94 -47.87 -68.00
CA GLY A 32 5.91 -46.82 -68.35
C GLY A 32 6.20 -45.81 -67.24
N TRP A 33 5.48 -45.90 -66.11
CA TRP A 33 5.68 -45.16 -64.86
C TRP A 33 7.09 -45.32 -64.26
N PHE A 34 7.90 -46.28 -64.72
CA PHE A 34 9.27 -46.49 -64.27
C PHE A 34 10.36 -45.97 -65.24
N GLY A 35 9.99 -45.24 -66.30
CA GLY A 35 10.95 -44.60 -67.20
C GLY A 35 11.61 -43.37 -66.58
N ASP A 36 12.94 -43.27 -66.67
CA ASP A 36 13.69 -42.23 -65.96
C ASP A 36 13.50 -40.80 -66.51
N ASP A 37 13.06 -40.60 -67.77
CA ASP A 37 13.11 -39.25 -68.39
C ASP A 37 12.03 -38.91 -69.45
N VAL A 38 10.90 -39.64 -69.57
CA VAL A 38 9.89 -39.33 -70.60
C VAL A 38 8.50 -39.07 -70.00
N PRO A 39 7.92 -37.86 -70.14
CA PRO A 39 6.54 -37.61 -69.75
C PRO A 39 5.59 -38.37 -70.69
N GLU A 40 4.71 -39.20 -70.13
CA GLU A 40 3.66 -39.89 -70.89
C GLU A 40 2.61 -38.88 -71.37
N GLY A 41 2.56 -38.66 -72.69
CA GLY A 41 1.48 -37.96 -73.37
C GLY A 41 1.57 -36.42 -73.37
N ALA A 42 0.75 -35.80 -74.21
CA ALA A 42 0.65 -34.35 -74.37
C ALA A 42 0.10 -33.72 -73.07
N VAL A 43 1.00 -33.38 -72.14
CA VAL A 43 0.67 -32.65 -70.93
C VAL A 43 0.19 -31.24 -71.31
N PRO A 44 -0.96 -30.77 -70.81
CA PRO A 44 -1.39 -29.39 -71.03
C PRO A 44 -0.31 -28.42 -70.53
N ARG A 45 0.01 -27.39 -71.33
CA ARG A 45 1.01 -26.36 -70.98
C ARG A 45 0.69 -25.79 -69.58
N GLY A 46 1.57 -26.06 -68.61
CA GLY A 46 1.44 -25.57 -67.23
C GLY A 46 1.46 -26.64 -66.15
N HIS A 47 1.34 -27.93 -66.48
CA HIS A 47 1.42 -29.02 -65.50
C HIS A 47 2.78 -29.72 -65.52
N VAL A 48 3.39 -29.89 -64.35
CA VAL A 48 4.61 -30.68 -64.16
C VAL A 48 4.17 -32.11 -63.85
N VAL A 49 4.45 -33.06 -64.74
CA VAL A 49 4.24 -34.49 -64.47
C VAL A 49 5.36 -34.95 -63.54
N MET A 50 5.01 -35.35 -62.32
CA MET A 50 5.98 -35.86 -61.36
C MET A 50 6.40 -37.29 -61.74
N ASN A 51 7.67 -37.49 -62.05
CA ASN A 51 8.27 -38.82 -62.16
C ASN A 51 8.74 -39.33 -60.78
N PHE A 52 8.99 -40.63 -60.63
CA PHE A 52 9.44 -41.22 -59.36
C PHE A 52 10.69 -40.57 -58.77
N LYS A 53 11.60 -40.08 -59.63
CA LYS A 53 12.80 -39.37 -59.21
C LYS A 53 12.49 -38.00 -58.59
N THR A 54 11.50 -37.28 -59.12
CA THR A 54 10.99 -36.04 -58.52
C THR A 54 10.25 -36.30 -57.22
N LEU A 55 9.40 -37.34 -57.16
CA LEU A 55 8.74 -37.77 -55.92
C LEU A 55 9.73 -38.18 -54.82
N ALA A 56 10.78 -38.94 -55.17
CA ALA A 56 11.82 -39.33 -54.23
C ALA A 56 12.59 -38.10 -53.72
N ARG A 57 12.95 -37.16 -54.62
CA ARG A 57 13.58 -35.89 -54.23
C ARG A 57 12.66 -35.04 -53.35
N GLU A 58 11.38 -34.93 -53.67
CA GLU A 58 10.42 -34.21 -52.83
C GLU A 58 10.25 -34.86 -51.47
N THR A 59 10.16 -36.20 -51.40
CA THR A 59 10.08 -36.94 -50.14
C THR A 59 11.32 -36.70 -49.28
N ASP A 60 12.51 -36.76 -49.86
CA ASP A 60 13.76 -36.43 -49.15
C ASP A 60 13.80 -34.96 -48.69
N THR A 61 13.30 -34.04 -49.52
CA THR A 61 13.26 -32.61 -49.20
C THR A 61 12.27 -32.34 -48.08
N GLN A 62 11.08 -32.94 -48.12
CA GLN A 62 10.08 -32.87 -47.07
C GLN A 62 10.59 -33.53 -45.78
N GLY A 63 11.30 -34.67 -45.86
CA GLY A 63 11.93 -35.31 -44.71
C GLY A 63 12.96 -34.41 -44.03
N LYS A 64 13.79 -33.71 -44.81
CA LYS A 64 14.75 -32.71 -44.30
C LYS A 64 14.05 -31.51 -43.66
N VAL A 65 12.99 -30.99 -44.29
CA VAL A 65 12.20 -29.87 -43.76
C VAL A 65 11.49 -30.27 -42.46
N ALA A 66 10.90 -31.47 -42.42
CA ALA A 66 10.25 -32.01 -41.23
C ALA A 66 11.26 -32.23 -40.08
N GLY A 67 12.45 -32.73 -40.39
CA GLY A 67 13.54 -32.86 -39.42
C GLY A 67 13.98 -31.50 -38.84
N ALA A 68 14.16 -30.49 -39.71
CA ALA A 68 14.49 -29.13 -39.28
C ALA A 68 13.36 -28.48 -38.44
N ALA A 69 12.10 -28.66 -38.85
CA ALA A 69 10.93 -28.17 -38.12
C ALA A 69 10.80 -28.83 -36.74
N SER A 70 11.04 -30.13 -36.65
CA SER A 70 11.04 -30.89 -35.39
C SER A 70 12.14 -30.41 -34.43
N ALA A 71 13.37 -30.21 -34.94
CA ALA A 71 14.47 -29.66 -34.15
C ALA A 71 14.17 -28.24 -33.64
N LEU A 72 13.61 -27.38 -34.50
CA LEU A 72 13.18 -26.03 -34.13
C LEU A 72 12.08 -26.08 -33.07
N TRP A 73 11.11 -26.98 -33.20
CA TRP A 73 10.06 -27.17 -32.21
C TRP A 73 10.63 -27.58 -30.86
N GLY A 74 11.56 -28.54 -30.82
CA GLY A 74 12.23 -28.95 -29.59
C GLY A 74 13.00 -27.80 -28.91
N GLN A 75 13.70 -26.97 -29.70
CA GLN A 75 14.36 -25.76 -29.18
C GLN A 75 13.36 -24.76 -28.60
N ARG A 76 12.24 -24.51 -29.29
CA ARG A 76 11.20 -23.58 -28.84
C ARG A 76 10.49 -24.09 -27.58
N LEU A 77 10.21 -25.39 -27.52
CA LEU A 77 9.60 -26.02 -26.35
C LEU A 77 10.51 -25.86 -25.13
N LYS A 78 11.81 -26.15 -25.27
CA LYS A 78 12.77 -25.97 -24.18
C LYS A 78 12.85 -24.52 -23.72
N ALA A 79 12.95 -23.57 -24.65
CA ALA A 79 12.95 -22.14 -24.30
C ALA A 79 11.68 -21.70 -23.56
N LEU A 80 10.52 -22.28 -23.90
CA LEU A 80 9.27 -22.00 -23.22
C LEU A 80 9.21 -22.62 -21.81
N GLN A 81 9.74 -23.84 -21.64
CA GLN A 81 9.89 -24.47 -20.33
C GLN A 81 10.81 -23.65 -19.41
N ASP A 82 11.98 -23.24 -19.91
CA ASP A 82 12.93 -22.41 -19.16
C ASP A 82 12.28 -21.07 -18.74
N ALA A 83 11.48 -20.46 -19.62
CA ALA A 83 10.73 -19.24 -19.31
C ALA A 83 9.61 -19.46 -18.26
N GLU A 84 8.91 -20.60 -18.32
CA GLU A 84 7.90 -20.93 -17.31
C GLU A 84 8.51 -21.18 -15.92
N ASP A 85 9.66 -21.85 -15.87
CA ASP A 85 10.36 -22.12 -14.61
C ASP A 85 10.93 -20.83 -14.01
N LEU A 86 11.46 -19.93 -14.85
CA LEU A 86 11.82 -18.57 -14.44
C LEU A 86 10.60 -17.81 -13.90
N ARG A 87 9.44 -17.90 -14.56
CA ARG A 87 8.20 -17.24 -14.08
C ARG A 87 7.77 -17.79 -12.72
N LYS A 88 7.78 -19.11 -12.55
CA LYS A 88 7.37 -19.77 -11.29
C LYS A 88 8.29 -19.40 -10.14
N SER A 89 9.60 -19.46 -10.33
CA SER A 89 10.59 -19.07 -9.32
C SER A 89 10.42 -17.61 -8.91
N ARG A 90 10.30 -16.70 -9.89
CA ARG A 90 10.08 -15.27 -9.61
C ARG A 90 8.76 -15.00 -8.87
N LYS A 91 7.67 -15.71 -9.21
CA LYS A 91 6.38 -15.57 -8.53
C LYS A 91 6.50 -15.86 -7.02
N ALA A 92 7.26 -16.88 -6.63
CA ALA A 92 7.47 -17.20 -5.22
C ALA A 92 8.22 -16.06 -4.49
N GLU A 93 9.25 -15.49 -5.12
CA GLU A 93 10.00 -14.37 -4.54
C GLU A 93 9.15 -13.09 -4.45
N TYR A 94 8.31 -12.80 -5.45
CA TYR A 94 7.36 -11.67 -5.36
C TYR A 94 6.40 -11.79 -4.17
N VAL A 95 5.94 -12.99 -3.86
CA VAL A 95 5.05 -13.21 -2.69
C VAL A 95 5.79 -12.91 -1.38
N LYS A 96 7.05 -13.31 -1.26
CA LYS A 96 7.88 -12.99 -0.08
C LYS A 96 8.13 -11.49 0.04
N LEU A 97 8.46 -10.83 -1.07
CA LEU A 97 8.65 -9.38 -1.11
C LEU A 97 7.38 -8.63 -0.73
N LEU A 98 6.21 -9.08 -1.20
CA LEU A 98 4.92 -8.46 -0.84
C LEU A 98 4.63 -8.61 0.66
N ALA A 99 4.90 -9.78 1.25
CA ALA A 99 4.73 -9.99 2.68
C ALA A 99 5.67 -9.09 3.51
N ALA A 100 6.93 -8.98 3.08
CA ALA A 100 7.90 -8.08 3.70
C ALA A 100 7.45 -6.61 3.56
N ALA A 101 7.00 -6.18 2.39
CA ALA A 101 6.50 -4.82 2.15
C ALA A 101 5.29 -4.44 3.04
N ARG A 102 4.50 -5.41 3.49
CA ARG A 102 3.36 -5.16 4.41
C ARG A 102 3.79 -5.03 5.87
N THR A 103 4.73 -5.86 6.29
CA THR A 103 5.01 -6.12 7.72
C THR A 103 6.38 -5.65 8.19
N ALA A 104 7.29 -5.27 7.29
CA ALA A 104 8.65 -4.92 7.65
C ALA A 104 8.72 -3.57 8.37
N PRO A 105 9.31 -3.52 9.57
CA PRO A 105 9.50 -2.26 10.30
C PRO A 105 10.57 -1.36 9.65
N ASN A 106 11.49 -1.95 8.88
CA ASN A 106 12.59 -1.25 8.18
C ASN A 106 12.26 -0.93 6.71
N GLY A 107 11.01 -1.14 6.32
CA GLY A 107 10.39 -0.47 5.19
C GLY A 107 10.52 -1.12 3.81
N PHE A 108 9.74 -0.54 2.90
CA PHE A 108 9.69 -0.89 1.48
C PHE A 108 11.04 -0.63 0.82
N ALA A 109 11.57 -1.60 0.07
CA ALA A 109 12.79 -1.44 -0.70
C ALA A 109 12.45 -1.36 -2.18
N GLU A 110 13.10 -0.46 -2.91
CA GLU A 110 13.05 -0.46 -4.37
C GLU A 110 13.69 -1.75 -4.90
N LEU A 111 13.11 -2.32 -5.95
CA LEU A 111 13.72 -3.46 -6.63
C LEU A 111 14.73 -2.90 -7.64
N ALA A 112 16.00 -3.28 -7.49
CA ALA A 112 17.01 -2.96 -8.49
C ALA A 112 16.76 -3.76 -9.76
N GLU A 113 17.12 -3.24 -10.92
CA GLU A 113 17.09 -4.01 -12.16
C GLU A 113 18.31 -4.94 -12.26
N ASP A 114 18.10 -6.18 -12.68
CA ASP A 114 19.17 -7.11 -12.98
C ASP A 114 19.77 -6.78 -14.35
N PRO A 115 21.06 -6.37 -14.42
CA PRO A 115 21.68 -5.95 -15.66
C PRO A 115 21.81 -7.09 -16.69
N ALA A 116 21.74 -8.36 -16.28
CA ALA A 116 21.85 -9.48 -17.19
C ALA A 116 20.52 -9.78 -17.92
N THR A 117 19.39 -9.56 -17.24
CA THR A 117 18.06 -9.94 -17.75
C THR A 117 17.18 -8.73 -18.11
N GLY A 118 17.52 -7.53 -17.64
CA GLY A 118 16.66 -6.33 -17.76
C GLY A 118 15.35 -6.47 -16.96
N LEU A 119 15.30 -7.42 -16.02
CA LEU A 119 14.14 -7.65 -15.18
C LEU A 119 14.42 -7.14 -13.77
N LEU A 120 13.37 -6.78 -13.04
CA LEU A 120 13.51 -6.43 -11.63
C LEU A 120 14.12 -7.60 -10.85
N ASN A 121 15.15 -7.34 -10.05
CA ASN A 121 15.76 -8.31 -9.17
C ASN A 121 14.83 -8.54 -7.98
N VAL A 122 14.24 -9.73 -7.92
CA VAL A 122 13.31 -10.14 -6.87
C VAL A 122 13.99 -10.90 -5.73
N THR A 123 15.26 -11.26 -5.86
CA THR A 123 16.00 -12.01 -4.85
C THR A 123 16.77 -11.10 -3.91
N THR A 124 17.20 -9.93 -4.39
CA THR A 124 17.98 -8.96 -3.63
C THR A 124 17.21 -7.65 -3.51
N PRO A 125 16.75 -7.28 -2.30
CA PRO A 125 16.14 -5.98 -2.07
C PRO A 125 17.13 -4.86 -2.41
N GLY A 126 16.67 -3.82 -3.11
CA GLY A 126 17.48 -2.63 -3.38
C GLY A 126 17.46 -1.65 -2.20
N LYS A 127 17.59 -0.35 -2.51
CA LYS A 127 17.66 0.69 -1.47
C LYS A 127 16.31 0.81 -0.76
N ALA A 128 16.35 1.00 0.56
CA ALA A 128 15.15 1.31 1.33
C ALA A 128 14.56 2.65 0.87
N VAL A 129 13.25 2.68 0.66
CA VAL A 129 12.51 3.92 0.41
C VAL A 129 12.45 4.70 1.70
N ILE A 130 12.87 5.96 1.63
CA ILE A 130 12.86 6.88 2.75
C ILE A 130 11.51 7.60 2.78
N GLY A 131 10.84 7.54 3.93
CA GLY A 131 9.61 8.25 4.20
C GLY A 131 9.83 9.75 4.43
N PRO A 132 8.75 10.53 4.54
CA PRO A 132 8.83 11.98 4.76
C PRO A 132 9.44 12.36 6.12
N ASP A 133 9.54 11.43 7.06
CA ASP A 133 10.20 11.60 8.36
C ASP A 133 11.72 11.36 8.31
N GLY A 134 12.27 11.10 7.11
CA GLY A 134 13.69 10.82 6.91
C GLY A 134 14.12 9.42 7.37
N LYS A 135 13.18 8.56 7.77
CA LYS A 135 13.43 7.16 8.15
C LYS A 135 12.95 6.23 7.06
N ASN A 136 13.29 4.95 7.15
CA ASN A 136 12.77 3.97 6.21
C ASN A 136 11.24 3.89 6.31
N LEU A 137 10.56 3.90 5.17
CA LEU A 137 9.11 3.90 5.08
C LEU A 137 8.54 2.55 5.53
N ALA A 138 7.97 2.49 6.74
CA ALA A 138 7.37 1.27 7.29
C ALA A 138 6.32 0.64 6.37
N GLY A 139 6.14 -0.69 6.48
CA GLY A 139 5.16 -1.41 5.68
C GLY A 139 3.71 -0.96 5.91
N ALA A 140 2.86 -1.16 4.90
CA ALA A 140 1.48 -0.65 4.88
C ALA A 140 0.65 -1.05 6.12
N ASP A 141 0.68 -2.33 6.51
CA ASP A 141 -0.09 -2.84 7.66
C ASP A 141 0.44 -2.26 8.98
N THR A 142 1.76 -2.01 9.05
CA THR A 142 2.40 -1.39 10.22
C THR A 142 1.99 0.09 10.35
N LEU A 143 1.95 0.82 9.23
CA LEU A 143 1.46 2.19 9.18
C LEU A 143 -0.02 2.27 9.57
N GLU A 144 -0.85 1.38 9.05
CA GLU A 144 -2.27 1.30 9.40
C GLU A 144 -2.47 1.05 10.90
N ALA A 145 -1.73 0.11 11.48
CA ALA A 145 -1.77 -0.17 12.91
C ALA A 145 -1.31 1.03 13.76
N GLN A 146 -0.27 1.75 13.32
CA GLN A 146 0.20 2.97 14.00
C GLN A 146 -0.82 4.11 13.92
N ILE A 147 -1.47 4.28 12.77
CA ILE A 147 -2.54 5.26 12.58
C ILE A 147 -3.72 4.89 13.49
N ALA A 148 -4.17 3.64 13.48
CA ALA A 148 -5.25 3.16 14.34
C ALA A 148 -4.94 3.39 15.83
N LYS A 149 -3.72 3.07 16.27
CA LYS A 149 -3.27 3.32 17.65
C LYS A 149 -3.23 4.82 17.98
N SER A 150 -2.85 5.66 17.02
CA SER A 150 -2.83 7.11 17.21
C SER A 150 -4.25 7.67 17.32
N ILE A 151 -5.17 7.21 16.47
CA ILE A 151 -6.60 7.54 16.54
C ILE A 151 -7.17 7.11 17.88
N ASP A 152 -6.91 5.87 18.30
CA ASP A 152 -7.36 5.36 19.60
C ASP A 152 -6.88 6.26 20.74
N ARG A 153 -5.57 6.55 20.80
CA ARG A 153 -5.00 7.47 21.80
C ARG A 153 -5.66 8.86 21.78
N MET A 154 -5.92 9.43 20.61
CA MET A 154 -6.60 10.72 20.52
C MET A 154 -8.01 10.65 21.09
N THR A 155 -8.73 9.57 20.81
CA THR A 155 -10.15 9.42 21.13
C THR A 155 -10.37 9.01 22.58
N THR A 156 -9.56 8.08 23.10
CA THR A 156 -9.76 7.45 24.41
C THR A 156 -8.99 8.13 25.54
N ASP A 157 -7.83 8.75 25.24
CA ASP A 157 -7.00 9.40 26.26
C ASP A 157 -7.03 10.93 26.17
N LEU A 158 -6.68 11.49 25.01
CA LEU A 158 -6.47 12.94 24.88
C LEU A 158 -7.79 13.72 24.89
N THR A 159 -8.79 13.29 24.11
CA THR A 159 -10.08 14.01 24.01
C THR A 159 -10.80 14.12 25.36
N PRO A 160 -10.93 13.05 26.17
CA PRO A 160 -11.57 13.16 27.49
C PRO A 160 -10.79 14.07 28.45
N LYS A 161 -9.46 14.05 28.41
CA LYS A 161 -8.61 14.96 29.20
C LYS A 161 -8.83 16.42 28.81
N ILE A 162 -8.87 16.72 27.51
CA ILE A 162 -9.14 18.08 27.01
C ILE A 162 -10.53 18.55 27.48
N VAL A 163 -11.56 17.71 27.33
CA VAL A 163 -12.92 18.04 27.79
C VAL A 163 -12.93 18.31 29.29
N LYS A 164 -12.28 17.46 30.10
CA LYS A 164 -12.16 17.67 31.54
C LYS A 164 -11.49 19.00 31.88
N HIS A 165 -10.37 19.31 31.25
CA HIS A 165 -9.66 20.57 31.47
C HIS A 165 -10.50 21.80 31.08
N LEU A 166 -11.30 21.72 30.01
CA LEU A 166 -12.21 22.81 29.63
C LEU A 166 -13.31 23.02 30.69
N VAL A 167 -13.84 21.95 31.27
CA VAL A 167 -14.80 22.04 32.40
C VAL A 167 -14.15 22.67 33.63
N ASP A 168 -12.92 22.25 33.96
CA ASP A 168 -12.18 22.80 35.10
C ASP A 168 -11.88 24.29 34.92
N VAL A 169 -11.50 24.72 33.71
CA VAL A 169 -11.28 26.14 33.40
C VAL A 169 -12.56 26.94 33.60
N LYS A 170 -13.71 26.44 33.11
CA LYS A 170 -15.00 27.12 33.30
C LYS A 170 -15.39 27.24 34.78
N ARG A 171 -15.14 26.20 35.57
CA ARG A 171 -15.36 26.22 37.03
C ARG A 171 -14.48 27.28 37.71
N LEU A 172 -13.18 27.27 37.42
CA LEU A 172 -12.22 28.22 37.99
C LEU A 172 -12.55 29.67 37.61
N GLN A 173 -13.01 29.91 36.38
CA GLN A 173 -13.48 31.23 35.96
C GLN A 173 -14.67 31.71 36.80
N GLY A 174 -15.63 30.82 37.10
CA GLY A 174 -16.73 31.12 38.02
C GLY A 174 -16.24 31.49 39.42
N GLU A 175 -15.32 30.70 39.97
CA GLU A 175 -14.74 30.96 41.30
C GLU A 175 -13.99 32.30 41.36
N ILE A 176 -13.23 32.64 40.31
CA ILE A 176 -12.55 33.94 40.20
C ILE A 176 -13.57 35.08 40.19
N SER A 177 -14.67 34.95 39.43
CA SER A 177 -15.73 35.96 39.39
C SER A 177 -16.38 36.16 40.76
N ASP A 178 -16.65 35.08 41.50
CA ASP A 178 -17.22 35.15 42.85
C ASP A 178 -16.27 35.84 43.84
N VAL A 179 -14.97 35.55 43.76
CA VAL A 179 -13.95 36.20 44.58
C VAL A 179 -13.84 37.69 44.24
N GLN A 180 -13.88 38.06 42.95
CA GLN A 180 -13.89 39.47 42.53
C GLN A 180 -15.13 40.21 43.04
N ALA A 181 -16.31 39.59 43.01
CA ALA A 181 -17.53 40.16 43.55
C ALA A 181 -17.46 40.36 45.07
N LYS A 182 -16.82 39.43 45.81
CA LYS A 182 -16.57 39.58 47.26
C LYS A 182 -15.59 40.71 47.55
N LEU A 183 -14.49 40.80 46.81
CA LEU A 183 -13.49 41.87 46.97
C LEU A 183 -14.10 43.25 46.70
N THR A 184 -14.94 43.37 45.67
CA THR A 184 -15.65 44.61 45.36
C THR A 184 -16.55 45.03 46.53
N ARG A 185 -17.36 44.11 47.07
CA ARG A 185 -18.19 44.37 48.26
C ARG A 185 -17.37 44.79 49.48
N GLN A 186 -16.23 44.13 49.74
CA GLN A 186 -15.35 44.50 50.85
C GLN A 186 -14.75 45.90 50.67
N ARG A 187 -14.41 46.30 49.44
CA ARG A 187 -13.92 47.66 49.14
C ARG A 187 -15.01 48.70 49.41
N THR A 188 -16.23 48.48 48.93
CA THR A 188 -17.37 49.38 49.19
C THR A 188 -17.62 49.54 50.68
N ILE A 189 -17.69 48.44 51.44
CA ILE A 189 -17.87 48.50 52.90
C ILE A 189 -16.73 49.29 53.57
N ARG A 190 -15.48 49.10 53.10
CA ARG A 190 -14.34 49.85 53.64
C ARG A 190 -14.45 51.35 53.36
N GLU A 191 -14.83 51.73 52.16
CA GLU A 191 -15.06 53.12 51.76
C GLU A 191 -16.19 53.75 52.58
N ASP A 192 -17.30 53.04 52.77
CA ASP A 192 -18.43 53.48 53.59
C ASP A 192 -18.01 53.71 55.05
N LEU A 193 -17.26 52.77 55.65
CA LEU A 193 -16.74 52.90 57.01
C LEU A 193 -15.75 54.06 57.15
N GLN A 194 -14.92 54.31 56.14
CA GLN A 194 -14.01 55.47 56.11
C GLN A 194 -14.78 56.78 56.05
N ASN A 195 -15.82 56.85 55.21
CA ASN A 195 -16.70 58.01 55.09
C ASN A 195 -17.45 58.28 56.40
N GLU A 196 -17.99 57.24 57.04
CA GLU A 196 -18.66 57.34 58.33
C GLU A 196 -17.70 57.81 59.43
N ALA A 197 -16.49 57.23 59.50
CA ALA A 197 -15.46 57.66 60.46
C ALA A 197 -15.07 59.14 60.26
N ALA A 198 -14.94 59.60 59.01
CA ALA A 198 -14.67 61.00 58.70
C ALA A 198 -15.84 61.90 59.11
N TYR A 199 -17.08 61.50 58.84
CA TYR A 199 -18.29 62.22 59.26
C TYR A 199 -18.37 62.35 60.79
N LEU A 200 -18.17 61.26 61.52
CA LEU A 200 -18.15 61.27 62.99
C LEU A 200 -16.99 62.12 63.54
N GLY A 201 -15.84 62.09 62.87
CA GLY A 201 -14.71 62.98 63.18
C GLY A 201 -15.08 64.46 63.07
N ALA A 202 -15.71 64.85 61.96
CA ALA A 202 -16.19 66.22 61.74
C ALA A 202 -17.28 66.62 62.74
N ALA A 203 -18.25 65.74 63.00
CA ALA A 203 -19.30 65.97 63.99
C ALA A 203 -18.72 66.19 65.40
N ARG A 204 -17.70 65.42 65.79
CA ARG A 204 -17.01 65.59 67.08
C ARG A 204 -16.33 66.96 67.20
N VAL A 205 -15.66 67.41 66.13
CA VAL A 205 -15.03 68.75 66.10
C VAL A 205 -16.10 69.84 66.26
N ASN A 206 -17.21 69.74 65.52
CA ASN A 206 -18.31 70.70 65.61
C ASN A 206 -18.91 70.78 67.03
N VAL A 207 -19.13 69.62 67.68
CA VAL A 207 -19.64 69.59 69.07
C VAL A 207 -18.64 70.22 70.04
N ALA A 208 -17.35 69.94 69.90
CA ALA A 208 -16.32 70.55 70.75
C ALA A 208 -16.24 72.08 70.57
N GLU A 209 -16.38 72.57 69.34
CA GLU A 209 -16.43 74.01 69.05
C GLU A 209 -17.69 74.69 69.63
N GLN A 210 -18.84 74.02 69.53
CA GLN A 210 -20.09 74.50 70.14
C GLN A 210 -19.95 74.58 71.66
N GLN A 211 -19.38 73.54 72.30
CA GLN A 211 -19.12 73.54 73.73
C GLN A 211 -18.17 74.69 74.13
N GLY A 212 -17.03 74.83 73.45
CA GLY A 212 -16.08 75.92 73.74
C GLY A 212 -16.66 77.32 73.49
N THR A 213 -17.63 77.44 72.58
CA THR A 213 -18.37 78.70 72.36
C THR A 213 -19.36 78.99 73.48
N ALA A 214 -20.10 77.97 73.95
CA ALA A 214 -21.01 78.10 75.10
C ALA A 214 -20.25 78.50 76.37
N GLU A 215 -19.10 77.87 76.64
CA GLU A 215 -18.25 78.21 77.79
C GLU A 215 -17.70 79.64 77.74
N ARG A 216 -17.29 80.11 76.55
CA ARG A 216 -16.87 81.51 76.36
C ARG A 216 -18.00 82.49 76.63
N ARG A 217 -19.22 82.19 76.16
CA ARG A 217 -20.41 83.02 76.43
C ARG A 217 -20.77 83.02 77.91
N LEU A 218 -20.68 81.88 78.58
CA LEU A 218 -20.93 81.77 80.02
C LEU A 218 -19.94 82.63 80.81
N LYS A 219 -18.63 82.55 80.51
CA LYS A 219 -17.63 83.44 81.12
C LYS A 219 -17.91 84.93 80.88
N GLN A 220 -18.35 85.30 79.68
CA GLN A 220 -18.74 86.68 79.38
C GLN A 220 -19.95 87.13 80.19
N LEU A 221 -20.96 86.26 80.34
CA LEU A 221 -22.13 86.52 81.18
C LEU A 221 -21.74 86.66 82.65
N ASP A 222 -20.89 85.79 83.18
CA ASP A 222 -20.40 85.88 84.57
C ASP A 222 -19.64 87.17 84.82
N LEU A 223 -18.76 87.58 83.88
CA LEU A 223 -18.04 88.85 83.98
C LEU A 223 -19.00 90.05 83.96
N ARG A 224 -20.03 90.03 83.10
CA ARG A 224 -21.07 91.06 83.07
C ARG A 224 -21.90 91.06 84.34
N LEU A 225 -22.30 89.90 84.86
CA LEU A 225 -23.05 89.80 86.11
C LEU A 225 -22.25 90.35 87.30
N LYS A 226 -20.93 90.11 87.35
CA LYS A 226 -20.06 90.73 88.36
C LYS A 226 -20.07 92.26 88.31
N THR A 227 -20.16 92.87 87.12
CA THR A 227 -20.28 94.34 87.00
C THR A 227 -21.63 94.89 87.47
N PHE A 228 -22.66 94.04 87.63
CA PHE A 228 -23.98 94.41 88.14
C PHE A 228 -24.24 93.93 89.58
N GLY A 229 -23.28 93.27 90.22
CA GLY A 229 -23.37 92.95 91.64
C GLY A 229 -23.28 94.21 92.51
N PRO A 230 -23.87 94.23 93.71
CA PRO A 230 -23.81 95.39 94.59
C PRO A 230 -22.34 95.75 94.86
N GLN A 231 -21.96 96.96 94.45
CA GLN A 231 -20.71 97.56 94.92
C GLN A 231 -20.91 97.82 96.42
N ASN A 232 -20.18 97.08 97.26
CA ASN A 232 -19.96 97.55 98.63
C ASN A 232 -19.19 98.87 98.59
#